data_AF-A0A1Q7AF44-F1
#
_entry.id   AF-A0A1Q7AF44-F1
#
_cell.length_a   1.000
_cell.length_b   1.000
_cell.length_c   1.000
_cell.angle_alpha   90.00
_cell.angle_beta   90.00
_cell.angle_gamma   90.00
#
_symmetry.space_group_name_H-M   'P 1'
#
loop_
_entity.id
_entity.type
_entity.pdbx_description
1 polymer ?
#
loop_
_entity_poly.entity_id
_entity_poly.type
_entity_poly.pdbx_seq_one_letter_code
_entity_poly.pdbx_strand_id
1 'polypeptide(L)'
;MIGDFLPKMVSLTDDVLFGDVWERAELSKRDRSLITVAALITGGNTEQLSGHLMRAKDNGLTEAELKEVITHLAFYAGWPKAMSAIAVAKHVFGEE
;
A
#
# COMPACT_ATOMS: atom_id res chain seq x y z
N MET A 1 -10.43 21.49 7.50
CA MET A 1 -9.49 20.50 6.92
C MET A 1 -9.50 19.24 7.78
N ILE A 2 -9.04 18.06 7.33
CA ILE A 2 -8.97 16.85 8.19
C ILE A 2 -8.18 17.13 9.49
N GLY A 3 -7.13 17.96 9.41
CA GLY A 3 -6.35 18.40 10.57
C GLY A 3 -7.14 19.15 11.64
N ASP A 4 -8.19 19.90 11.26
CA ASP A 4 -9.04 20.59 12.23
C ASP A 4 -10.08 19.66 12.87
N PHE A 5 -10.41 18.56 12.18
CA PHE A 5 -11.41 17.60 12.63
C PHE A 5 -10.82 16.54 13.57
N LEU A 6 -9.61 16.03 13.29
CA LEU A 6 -8.93 15.00 14.09
C LEU A 6 -7.41 15.29 14.23
N PRO A 7 -7.02 16.36 14.94
CA PRO A 7 -5.63 16.82 15.01
C PRO A 7 -4.67 15.76 15.57
N LYS A 8 -5.12 14.95 16.55
CA LYS A 8 -4.28 13.90 17.11
C LYS A 8 -3.99 12.76 16.11
N MET A 9 -4.96 12.42 15.26
CA MET A 9 -4.74 11.40 14.23
C MET A 9 -3.69 11.86 13.22
N VAL A 10 -3.75 13.13 12.80
CA VAL A 10 -2.74 13.71 11.89
C VAL A 10 -1.35 13.66 12.51
N SER A 11 -1.17 14.13 13.75
CA SER A 11 0.13 14.02 14.44
C SER A 11 0.62 12.58 14.56
N LEU A 12 -0.25 11.60 14.86
CA LEU A 12 0.18 10.19 14.91
C LEU A 12 0.60 9.66 13.54
N THR A 13 -0.08 10.07 12.47
CA THR A 13 0.28 9.71 11.09
C THR A 13 1.64 10.31 10.72
N ASP A 14 1.87 11.58 11.02
CA ASP A 14 3.08 12.28 10.64
C ASP A 14 4.27 11.88 11.52
N ASP A 15 4.12 11.94 12.84
CA ASP A 15 5.24 11.78 13.78
C ASP A 15 5.60 10.31 14.03
N VAL A 16 4.59 9.45 14.19
CA VAL A 16 4.79 8.05 14.62
C VAL A 16 4.83 7.12 13.42
N LEU A 17 3.81 7.16 12.56
CA LEU A 17 3.76 6.25 11.42
C LEU A 17 4.88 6.60 10.44
N PHE A 18 4.82 7.77 9.80
CA PHE A 18 5.79 8.12 8.76
C PHE A 18 7.12 8.65 9.31
N GLY A 19 7.11 9.37 10.43
CA GLY A 19 8.31 9.96 11.03
C GLY A 19 9.21 9.00 11.82
N ASP A 20 8.68 7.86 12.28
CA ASP A 20 9.43 6.84 13.03
C ASP A 20 9.34 5.47 12.33
N VAL A 21 8.17 4.82 12.35
CA VAL A 21 8.04 3.41 11.95
C VAL A 21 8.49 3.15 10.51
N TRP A 22 8.22 4.07 9.57
CA TRP A 22 8.65 3.98 8.17
C TRP A 22 10.14 4.28 7.95
N GLU A 23 10.81 4.95 8.89
CA GLU A 23 12.22 5.35 8.80
C GLU A 23 13.17 4.36 9.50
N ARG A 24 12.64 3.43 10.29
CA ARG A 24 13.41 2.37 10.96
C ARG A 24 14.24 1.54 9.96
N ALA A 25 15.56 1.51 10.16
CA ALA A 25 16.54 1.00 9.19
C ALA A 25 16.55 -0.53 9.00
N GLU A 26 15.94 -1.30 9.91
CA GLU A 26 16.02 -2.78 9.85
C GLU A 26 15.20 -3.40 8.71
N LEU A 27 14.28 -2.63 8.13
CA LEU A 27 13.54 -3.03 6.93
C LEU A 27 13.47 -1.85 5.97
N SER A 28 13.88 -2.08 4.73
CA SER A 28 13.96 -1.03 3.71
C SER A 28 12.57 -0.44 3.41
N LYS A 29 12.52 0.82 2.98
CA LYS A 29 11.25 1.44 2.55
C LYS A 29 10.59 0.68 1.39
N ARG A 30 11.40 0.06 0.51
CA ARG A 30 10.93 -0.84 -0.55
C ARG A 30 10.15 -2.01 0.05
N ASP A 31 10.75 -2.73 0.99
CA ASP A 31 10.13 -3.92 1.57
C ASP A 31 8.96 -3.56 2.51
N ARG A 32 9.03 -2.42 3.20
CA ARG A 32 7.89 -1.85 3.96
C ARG A 32 6.69 -1.57 3.06
N SER A 33 6.92 -1.00 1.87
CA SER A 33 5.87 -0.81 0.88
C SER A 33 5.30 -2.14 0.40
N LEU A 34 6.15 -3.12 0.11
CA LEU A 34 5.74 -4.46 -0.32
C LEU A 34 4.78 -5.11 0.70
N ILE A 35 5.17 -5.14 1.98
CA ILE A 35 4.32 -5.75 3.02
C ILE A 35 3.06 -4.94 3.30
N THR A 36 3.11 -3.61 3.15
CA THR A 36 1.93 -2.76 3.34
C THR A 36 0.91 -3.00 2.23
N VAL A 37 1.35 -3.05 0.98
CA VAL A 37 0.50 -3.41 -0.17
C VAL A 37 -0.12 -4.80 0.05
N ALA A 38 0.68 -5.79 0.44
CA ALA A 38 0.19 -7.14 0.71
C ALA A 38 -0.83 -7.20 1.85
N ALA A 39 -0.62 -6.42 2.92
CA ALA A 39 -1.54 -6.33 4.04
C ALA A 39 -2.87 -5.66 3.65
N LEU A 40 -2.84 -4.58 2.86
CA LEU A 40 -4.04 -3.91 2.37
C LEU A 40 -4.88 -4.81 1.45
N ILE A 41 -4.23 -5.53 0.53
CA ILE A 41 -4.90 -6.50 -0.35
C ILE A 41 -5.52 -7.61 0.49
N THR A 42 -4.76 -8.20 1.41
CA THR A 42 -5.25 -9.29 2.28
C THR A 42 -6.40 -8.85 3.18
N GLY A 43 -6.37 -7.61 3.66
CA GLY A 43 -7.44 -7.00 4.46
C GLY A 43 -8.68 -6.60 3.65
N GLY A 44 -8.55 -6.45 2.33
CA GLY A 44 -9.61 -5.91 1.47
C GLY A 44 -9.76 -4.39 1.55
N ASN A 45 -8.74 -3.68 2.03
CA ASN A 45 -8.74 -2.22 2.24
C ASN A 45 -8.29 -1.48 0.97
N THR A 46 -9.02 -1.67 -0.13
CA THR A 46 -8.62 -1.18 -1.46
C THR A 46 -8.62 0.35 -1.59
N GLU A 47 -9.34 1.04 -0.72
CA GLU A 47 -9.43 2.51 -0.67
C GLU A 47 -8.08 3.15 -0.32
N GLN A 48 -7.24 2.44 0.43
CA GLN A 48 -5.88 2.89 0.77
C GLN A 48 -4.83 2.42 -0.25
N LEU A 49 -5.18 1.46 -1.10
CA LEU A 49 -4.23 0.77 -1.95
C LEU A 49 -3.62 1.68 -3.02
N SER A 50 -4.38 2.63 -3.57
CA SER A 50 -3.87 3.55 -4.61
C SER A 50 -2.65 4.35 -4.14
N GLY A 51 -2.76 5.00 -2.98
CA GLY A 51 -1.65 5.77 -2.39
C GLY A 51 -0.43 4.89 -2.06
N HIS A 52 -0.66 3.68 -1.58
CA HIS A 52 0.43 2.75 -1.23
C HIS A 52 1.08 2.07 -2.44
N LEU A 53 0.37 1.88 -3.57
CA LEU A 53 0.97 1.44 -4.83
C LEU A 53 1.89 2.51 -5.42
N MET A 54 1.48 3.79 -5.40
CA MET A 54 2.36 4.89 -5.82
C MET A 54 3.60 4.99 -4.93
N ARG A 55 3.43 4.98 -3.60
CA ARG A 55 4.54 4.96 -2.64
C ARG A 55 5.45 3.75 -2.82
N ALA A 56 4.90 2.59 -3.17
CA ALA A 56 5.69 1.39 -3.46
C ALA A 56 6.61 1.60 -4.67
N LYS A 57 6.09 2.20 -5.74
CA LYS A 57 6.89 2.58 -6.91
C LYS A 57 7.97 3.60 -6.57
N ASP A 58 7.63 4.65 -5.82
CA ASP A 58 8.60 5.67 -5.38
C ASP A 58 9.72 5.07 -4.52
N ASN A 59 9.40 4.02 -3.74
CA ASN A 59 10.36 3.28 -2.93
C ASN A 59 11.10 2.17 -3.71
N GLY A 60 10.89 2.05 -5.02
CA GLY A 60 11.69 1.18 -5.91
C GLY A 60 11.09 -0.18 -6.23
N LEU A 61 9.80 -0.44 -5.95
CA LEU A 61 9.10 -1.60 -6.51
C LEU A 61 8.68 -1.34 -7.95
N THR A 62 8.88 -2.33 -8.81
CA THR A 62 8.40 -2.30 -10.18
C THR A 62 6.91 -2.66 -10.27
N GLU A 63 6.25 -2.24 -11.34
CA GLU A 63 4.86 -2.67 -11.60
C GLU A 63 4.76 -4.18 -11.79
N ALA A 64 5.78 -4.82 -12.37
CA ALA A 64 5.83 -6.27 -12.52
C ALA A 64 5.82 -6.97 -11.15
N GLU A 65 6.63 -6.53 -10.20
CA GLU A 65 6.64 -7.08 -8.84
C GLU A 65 5.30 -6.86 -8.12
N LEU A 66 4.67 -5.69 -8.28
CA LEU A 66 3.37 -5.41 -7.68
C LEU A 66 2.24 -6.25 -8.30
N LYS A 67 2.25 -6.46 -9.61
CA LYS A 67 1.32 -7.38 -10.30
C LYS A 67 1.50 -8.82 -9.79
N GLU A 68 2.74 -9.27 -9.61
CA GLU A 68 3.02 -10.59 -9.05
C GLU A 68 2.54 -10.74 -7.60
N VAL A 69 2.65 -9.72 -6.76
CA VAL A 69 2.09 -9.73 -5.40
C VAL A 69 0.57 -9.93 -5.43
N ILE A 70 -0.14 -9.20 -6.30
CA ILE A 70 -1.59 -9.33 -6.45
C ILE A 70 -1.96 -10.75 -6.90
N THR A 71 -1.27 -11.28 -7.91
CA THR A 71 -1.47 -12.65 -8.41
C THR A 71 -1.20 -13.68 -7.31
N HIS A 72 -0.10 -13.55 -6.58
CA HIS A 72 0.27 -14.48 -5.51
C HIS A 72 -0.78 -14.47 -4.40
N LEU A 73 -1.27 -13.29 -4.01
CA LEU A 73 -2.29 -13.16 -2.96
C LEU A 73 -3.67 -13.66 -3.37
N ALA A 74 -3.96 -13.87 -4.66
CA ALA A 74 -5.19 -14.55 -5.08
C ALA A 74 -5.30 -15.95 -4.45
N PHE A 75 -4.17 -16.64 -4.26
CA PHE A 75 -4.10 -17.98 -3.68
C PHE A 75 -4.13 -17.98 -2.15
N TYR A 76 -3.60 -16.94 -1.49
CA TYR A 76 -3.48 -16.88 -0.03
C TYR A 76 -4.56 -16.04 0.66
N ALA A 77 -5.08 -15.02 0.00
CA ALA A 77 -6.08 -14.10 0.52
C ALA A 77 -7.45 -14.22 -0.18
N GLY A 78 -7.52 -14.98 -1.27
CA GLY A 78 -8.74 -15.27 -2.02
C GLY A 78 -8.93 -14.39 -3.26
N TRP A 79 -9.49 -15.00 -4.30
CA TRP A 79 -9.73 -14.39 -5.61
C TRP A 79 -10.45 -13.02 -5.57
N PRO A 80 -11.52 -12.83 -4.77
CA PRO A 80 -12.25 -11.55 -4.76
C PRO A 80 -11.39 -10.34 -4.34
N LYS A 81 -10.47 -10.54 -3.38
CA LYS A 81 -9.58 -9.47 -2.91
C LYS A 81 -8.53 -9.14 -3.96
N ALA A 82 -7.97 -10.15 -4.61
CA ALA A 82 -7.04 -9.94 -5.73
C ALA A 82 -7.72 -9.21 -6.89
N MET A 83 -8.93 -9.60 -7.30
CA MET A 83 -9.68 -8.91 -8.35
C MET A 83 -9.95 -7.44 -8.03
N SER A 84 -10.29 -7.14 -6.77
CA SER A 84 -10.49 -5.76 -6.32
C SER A 84 -9.17 -4.95 -6.37
N ALA A 85 -8.04 -5.58 -6.02
CA ALA A 85 -6.72 -4.97 -6.13
C ALA A 85 -6.29 -4.73 -7.59
N ILE A 86 -6.61 -5.64 -8.52
CA ILE A 86 -6.34 -5.48 -9.95
C ILE A 86 -7.00 -4.20 -10.48
N ALA A 87 -8.27 -3.96 -10.13
CA ALA A 87 -8.99 -2.77 -10.57
C ALA A 87 -8.30 -1.46 -10.13
N VAL A 88 -7.80 -1.42 -8.90
CA VAL A 88 -7.03 -0.27 -8.39
C VAL A 88 -5.68 -0.16 -9.09
N ALA A 89 -4.96 -1.26 -9.26
CA ALA A 89 -3.64 -1.28 -9.90
C ALA A 89 -3.70 -0.79 -11.36
N LYS A 90 -4.70 -1.23 -12.12
CA LYS A 90 -4.97 -0.75 -13.49
C LYS A 90 -5.09 0.77 -13.55
N HIS A 91 -5.89 1.35 -12.65
CA HIS A 91 -6.05 2.80 -12.56
C HIS A 91 -4.74 3.53 -12.21
N VAL A 92 -3.98 3.02 -11.24
CA VAL A 92 -2.73 3.65 -10.78
C VAL A 92 -1.60 3.55 -11.83
N PHE A 93 -1.55 2.46 -12.57
CA PHE A 93 -0.50 2.23 -13.58
C PHE A 93 -0.85 2.83 -14.95
N GLY A 94 -2.06 3.37 -15.12
CA GLY A 94 -2.51 3.95 -16.38
C GLY A 94 -2.78 2.90 -17.46
N GLU A 95 -3.16 1.68 -17.05
CA GLU A 95 -3.50 0.57 -17.92
C GLU A 95 -5.03 0.42 -17.96
N GLU A 96 -5.68 0.86 -19.04
CA GLU A 96 -7.13 0.71 -19.25
C GLU A 96 -7.58 -0.73 -19.54
#